data_AF-A0AA88QUR8-F1
#
_entry.id   AF-A0AA88QUR8-F1
#
_cell.length_a   1.000
_cell.length_b   1.000
_cell.length_c   1.000
_cell.angle_alpha   90.00
_cell.angle_beta   90.00
_cell.angle_gamma   90.00
#
_symmetry.space_group_name_H-M   'P 1'
#
loop_
_entity.id
_entity.type
_entity.pdbx_description
1 polymer ?
#
loop_
_entity_poly.entity_id
_entity_poly.type
_entity_poly.pdbx_seq_one_letter_code
_entity_poly.pdbx_strand_id
1 'polypeptide(L)'
;MEKIFDPEEVIEEFEFLSRDAERVQTETLRKILEENGGAKYLQKWGLDGRTDPESFKACIPLASHNDLEPYIQRIVDGDSSSLLTGKPITTISL
;
A
#
# COMPACT_ATOMS: atom_id res chain seq x y z
N MET A 1 -4.71 -0.86 -29.74
CA MET A 1 -3.53 -0.10 -30.21
C MET A 1 -2.43 -0.46 -29.22
N GLU A 2 -1.50 -1.34 -29.59
CA GLU A 2 -0.38 -1.70 -28.71
C GLU A 2 0.47 -0.46 -28.48
N LYS A 3 0.75 -0.13 -27.21
CA LYS A 3 1.72 0.91 -26.86
C LYS A 3 3.08 0.36 -27.29
N ILE A 4 3.66 0.91 -28.35
CA ILE A 4 5.01 0.55 -28.79
C ILE A 4 5.94 0.91 -27.62
N PHE A 5 6.76 -0.05 -27.20
CA PHE A 5 7.75 0.17 -26.14
C PHE A 5 8.76 1.22 -26.61
N ASP A 6 8.80 2.34 -25.89
CA ASP A 6 9.75 3.43 -26.10
C ASP A 6 10.77 3.38 -24.96
N PRO A 7 12.00 2.88 -25.22
CA PRO A 7 13.02 2.76 -24.18
C PRO A 7 13.47 4.12 -23.63
N GLU A 8 13.42 5.18 -24.43
CA GLU A 8 13.74 6.54 -24.00
C GLU A 8 12.70 7.06 -22.99
N GLU A 9 11.40 6.85 -23.22
CA GLU A 9 10.33 7.18 -22.25
C GLU A 9 10.58 6.51 -20.89
N VAL A 10 10.98 5.22 -20.90
CA VAL A 10 11.25 4.44 -19.68
C VAL A 10 12.48 4.94 -18.93
N ILE A 11 13.56 5.29 -19.66
CA ILE A 11 14.78 5.83 -19.05
C ILE A 11 14.50 7.20 -18.43
N GLU A 12 13.77 8.08 -19.12
CA GLU A 12 13.40 9.40 -18.61
C GLU A 12 12.53 9.30 -17.35
N GLU A 13 11.56 8.38 -17.33
CA GLU A 13 10.74 8.12 -16.14
C GLU A 13 11.59 7.62 -14.97
N PHE A 14 12.50 6.67 -15.22
CA PHE A 14 13.41 6.16 -14.20
C PHE A 14 14.32 7.26 -13.62
N GLU A 15 14.91 8.09 -14.47
CA GLU A 15 15.73 9.22 -14.02
C GLU A 15 14.92 10.23 -13.20
N PHE A 16 13.69 10.54 -13.63
CA PHE A 16 12.80 11.43 -12.89
C PHE A 16 12.44 10.86 -11.50
N LEU A 17 12.09 9.57 -11.44
CA LEU A 17 11.72 8.90 -10.18
C LEU A 17 12.91 8.71 -9.23
N SER A 18 14.11 8.49 -9.77
CA SER A 18 15.33 8.25 -8.97
C SER A 18 16.04 9.53 -8.53
N ARG A 19 15.84 10.67 -9.23
CA ARG A 19 16.45 11.95 -8.89
C ARG A 19 16.01 12.49 -7.52
N ASP A 20 14.78 12.18 -7.11
CA ASP A 20 14.22 12.60 -5.83
C ASP A 20 13.40 11.46 -5.19
N ALA A 21 14.14 10.44 -4.75
CA ALA A 21 13.55 9.25 -4.15
C ALA A 21 12.77 9.55 -2.86
N GLU A 22 13.19 10.56 -2.08
CA GLU A 22 12.52 10.94 -0.83
C GLU A 22 11.10 11.46 -1.10
N ARG A 23 10.96 12.40 -2.04
CA ARG A 23 9.66 12.91 -2.45
C ARG A 23 8.78 11.79 -3.01
N VAL A 24 9.32 10.96 -3.90
CA VAL A 24 8.58 9.85 -4.53
C VAL A 24 8.08 8.86 -3.48
N GLN A 25 8.92 8.46 -2.52
CA GLN A 25 8.51 7.55 -1.44
C GLN A 25 7.47 8.18 -0.51
N THR A 26 7.62 9.46 -0.18
CA THR A 26 6.66 10.19 0.67
C THR A 26 5.29 10.30 -0.01
N GLU A 27 5.26 10.67 -1.29
CA GLU A 27 4.02 10.73 -2.07
C GLU A 27 3.37 9.34 -2.24
N THR A 28 4.19 8.30 -2.41
CA THR A 28 3.73 6.91 -2.53
C THR A 28 3.08 6.45 -1.23
N LEU A 29 3.74 6.65 -0.09
CA LEU A 29 3.18 6.32 1.22
C LEU A 29 1.85 7.06 1.44
N ARG A 30 1.81 8.36 1.16
CA ARG A 30 0.58 9.16 1.30
C ARG A 30 -0.58 8.55 0.51
N LYS A 31 -0.36 8.21 -0.78
CA LYS A 31 -1.40 7.57 -1.63
C LYS A 31 -1.86 6.23 -1.06
N ILE A 32 -0.94 5.38 -0.60
CA ILE A 32 -1.28 4.11 0.04
C ILE A 32 -2.17 4.36 1.27
N LEU A 33 -1.82 5.32 2.13
CA LEU A 33 -2.59 5.60 3.35
C LEU A 33 -3.96 6.23 3.04
N GLU A 34 -4.05 7.10 2.03
CA GLU A 34 -5.33 7.67 1.57
C GLU A 34 -6.29 6.60 1.04
N GLU A 35 -5.78 5.67 0.22
CA GLU A 35 -6.60 4.60 -0.34
C GLU A 35 -7.02 3.55 0.69
N ASN A 36 -6.23 3.37 1.75
CA ASN A 36 -6.40 2.26 2.69
C ASN A 36 -6.78 2.72 4.11
N GLY A 37 -6.97 4.00 4.39
CA GLY A 37 -7.22 4.52 5.74
C GLY A 37 -8.46 3.92 6.43
N GLY A 38 -9.42 3.42 5.65
CA GLY A 38 -10.60 2.68 6.15
C GLY A 38 -10.35 1.21 6.48
N ALA A 39 -9.15 0.67 6.20
CA ALA A 39 -8.83 -0.72 6.44
C ALA A 39 -8.73 -1.03 7.94
N LYS A 40 -9.30 -2.15 8.37
CA LYS A 40 -9.32 -2.58 9.78
C LYS A 40 -7.92 -2.68 10.37
N TYR A 41 -6.92 -3.02 9.56
CA TYR A 41 -5.52 -3.07 10.00
C TYR A 41 -4.99 -1.69 10.41
N LEU A 42 -5.17 -0.65 9.58
CA LEU A 42 -4.69 0.70 9.91
C LEU A 42 -5.51 1.33 11.07
N GLN A 43 -6.82 1.06 11.12
CA GLN A 43 -7.66 1.49 12.24
C GLN A 43 -7.26 0.85 13.57
N LYS A 44 -6.90 -0.44 13.56
CA LYS A 44 -6.43 -1.16 14.77
C LYS A 44 -5.24 -0.47 15.42
N TRP A 45 -4.36 0.13 14.63
CA TRP A 45 -3.14 0.78 15.11
C TRP A 45 -3.29 2.30 15.33
N GLY A 46 -4.51 2.84 15.23
CA GLY A 46 -4.79 4.23 15.56
C GLY A 46 -4.13 5.24 14.62
N LEU A 47 -3.94 4.88 13.34
CA LEU A 47 -3.42 5.83 12.37
C LEU A 47 -4.43 6.97 12.10
N ASP A 48 -5.72 6.71 12.30
CA ASP A 48 -6.81 7.71 12.30
C ASP A 48 -6.85 8.60 11.04
N GLY A 49 -6.58 8.00 9.89
CA GLY A 49 -6.59 8.70 8.59
C GLY A 49 -5.39 9.62 8.37
N ARG A 50 -4.39 9.64 9.26
CA ARG A 50 -3.14 10.36 9.05
C ARG A 50 -2.32 9.71 7.94
N THR A 51 -1.71 10.54 7.10
CA THR A 51 -1.02 10.11 5.88
C THR A 51 0.45 10.51 5.86
N ASP A 52 0.95 11.11 6.94
CA ASP A 52 2.34 11.56 7.05
C ASP A 52 3.27 10.43 7.52
N PRO A 53 4.53 10.42 7.07
CA PRO A 53 5.48 9.36 7.43
C PRO A 53 5.74 9.24 8.93
N GLU A 54 5.71 10.34 9.69
CA GLU A 54 6.05 10.34 11.10
C GLU A 54 4.95 9.67 11.94
N SER A 55 3.69 9.99 11.67
CA SER A 55 2.55 9.28 12.24
C SER A 55 2.55 7.79 11.86
N PHE A 56 2.86 7.46 10.60
CA PHE A 56 2.95 6.07 10.16
C PHE A 56 3.99 5.27 10.96
N LYS A 57 5.23 5.80 11.05
CA LYS A 57 6.32 5.15 11.81
C LYS A 57 6.01 5.03 13.30
N ALA A 58 5.31 6.01 13.87
CA ALA A 58 4.98 6.02 15.29
C ALA A 58 3.84 5.04 15.65
N CYS A 59 2.89 4.82 14.73
CA CYS A 59 1.68 4.04 15.01
C CYS A 59 1.73 2.62 14.47
N ILE A 60 2.29 2.40 13.28
CA ILE A 60 2.24 1.11 12.60
C ILE A 60 3.47 0.28 12.97
N PRO A 61 3.31 -0.88 13.62
CA PRO A 61 4.45 -1.73 13.94
C PRO A 61 4.97 -2.47 12.70
N LEU A 62 6.25 -2.83 12.75
CA LEU A 62 6.79 -3.83 11.82
C LEU A 62 6.07 -5.16 12.05
N ALA A 63 5.59 -5.76 10.98
CA ALA A 63 4.80 -7.00 11.01
C ALA A 63 5.50 -8.12 10.23
N SER A 64 5.36 -9.34 10.72
CA SER A 64 5.72 -10.57 10.02
C SER A 64 4.49 -11.17 9.34
N HIS A 65 4.70 -12.21 8.52
CA HIS A 65 3.60 -12.95 7.90
C HIS A 65 2.59 -13.49 8.94
N ASN A 66 3.10 -14.01 10.07
CA ASN A 66 2.27 -14.58 11.13
C ASN A 66 1.30 -13.55 11.75
N ASP A 67 1.69 -12.27 11.76
CA ASP A 67 0.85 -11.18 12.27
C ASP A 67 -0.31 -10.85 11.31
N LEU A 68 -0.14 -11.18 10.02
CA LEU A 68 -1.11 -10.92 8.94
C LEU A 68 -1.98 -12.15 8.63
N GLU A 69 -1.54 -13.36 9.00
CA GLU A 69 -2.26 -14.63 8.81
C GLU A 69 -3.75 -14.57 9.14
N PRO A 70 -4.19 -13.99 10.28
CA PRO A 70 -5.62 -13.96 10.62
C PRO A 70 -6.46 -13.11 9.65
N TYR A 71 -5.84 -12.10 9.02
CA TYR A 71 -6.51 -11.29 8.00
C TYR A 71 -6.55 -12.03 6.67
N ILE A 72 -5.44 -12.68 6.30
CA ILE A 72 -5.32 -13.47 5.06
C ILE A 72 -6.35 -14.61 5.06
N GLN A 73 -6.45 -15.38 6.14
CA GLN A 73 -7.41 -16.48 6.23
C GLN A 73 -8.85 -16.00 6.07
N ARG A 74 -9.22 -14.86 6.66
CA ARG A 74 -10.55 -14.27 6.48
C ARG A 74 -10.83 -13.89 5.03
N ILE A 75 -9.84 -13.35 4.32
CA ILE A 75 -9.99 -13.00 2.90
C ILE A 75 -10.19 -14.28 2.07
N VAL A 76 -9.42 -15.34 2.35
CA VAL A 76 -9.56 -16.67 1.72
C VAL A 76 -10.93 -17.27 1.98
N ASP A 77 -11.47 -17.10 3.19
CA ASP A 77 -12.81 -17.55 3.58
C ASP A 77 -13.94 -16.70 2.95
N GLY A 78 -13.60 -15.66 2.18
CA GLY A 78 -14.55 -14.83 1.42
C GLY A 78 -14.96 -13.52 2.10
N ASP A 79 -14.26 -13.08 3.16
CA ASP A 79 -14.49 -11.78 3.78
C ASP A 79 -14.06 -10.65 2.84
N SER A 80 -15.04 -9.99 2.22
CA SER A 80 -14.83 -8.86 1.30
C SER A 80 -14.77 -7.50 2.01
N SER A 81 -14.76 -7.46 3.35
CA SER A 81 -14.59 -6.21 4.09
C SER A 81 -13.16 -5.66 3.95
N SER A 82 -12.98 -4.36 4.14
CA SER A 82 -11.68 -3.69 4.06
C SER A 82 -10.77 -4.12 5.22
N LEU A 83 -10.16 -5.30 5.12
CA LEU A 83 -9.30 -5.88 6.16
C LEU A 83 -7.90 -5.26 6.13
N LEU A 84 -7.18 -5.46 5.02
CA LEU A 84 -5.83 -4.95 4.78
C LEU A 84 -5.81 -3.77 3.81
N THR A 85 -6.76 -3.75 2.86
CA THR A 85 -6.85 -2.75 1.80
C THR A 85 -8.23 -2.08 1.81
N GLY A 86 -8.31 -0.85 1.30
CA GLY A 86 -9.58 -0.14 1.11
C GLY A 86 -10.46 -0.81 0.05
N LYS A 87 -9.84 -1.34 -1.01
CA LYS A 87 -10.51 -2.09 -2.09
C LYS A 87 -10.50 -3.59 -1.79
N PRO A 88 -11.54 -4.37 -2.18
CA PRO A 88 -11.57 -5.82 -2.00
C PRO A 88 -10.41 -6.53 -2.71
N ILE A 89 -9.87 -7.58 -2.10
CA ILE A 89 -8.86 -8.45 -2.71
C ILE A 89 -9.60 -9.53 -3.52
N THR A 90 -9.38 -9.57 -4.83
CA THR A 90 -10.10 -10.44 -5.76
C THR A 90 -9.35 -11.72 -6.12
N THR A 91 -8.07 -11.80 -5.77
CA THR A 91 -7.22 -12.95 -6.13
C THR A 91 -6.15 -13.11 -5.06
N ILE A 92 -5.99 -14.34 -4.58
CA ILE A 92 -4.86 -14.77 -3.75
C ILE A 92 -4.21 -15.92 -4.51
N SER A 93 -2.90 -15.81 -4.74
CA SER A 93 -2.07 -16.92 -5.23
C SER A 93 -1.28 -17.48 -4.06
N LEU A 94 -1.26 -18.80 -3.95
CA LEU A 94 -0.42 -19.56 -3.01
C LEU A 94 0.90 -19.95 -3.67
#